data_AF-A0A927SX11-F1
#
_entry.id   AF-A0A927SX11-F1
#
_cell.length_a   1.000
_cell.length_b   1.000
_cell.length_c   1.000
_cell.angle_alpha   90.00
_cell.angle_beta   90.00
_cell.angle_gamma   90.00
#
_symmetry.space_group_name_H-M   'P 1'
#
loop_
_entity.id
_entity.type
_entity.pdbx_description
1 polymer ?
#
loop_
_entity_poly.entity_id
_entity_poly.type
_entity_poly.pdbx_seq_one_letter_code
_entity_poly.pdbx_strand_id
1 'polypeptide(L)' 'MDREVIVMTLGQRIQQIRIEHGLSQEEFAEKLGTTRQTVSRWELDQTFPEIAKIVLISR' A
#
# COMPACT_ATOMS: atom_id res chain seq x y z
N MET A 1 -30.37 -7.41 -5.07
CA MET A 1 -29.36 -6.41 -5.46
C MET A 1 -28.03 -6.97 -5.01
N ASP A 2 -27.39 -7.73 -5.88
CA ASP A 2 -26.05 -8.25 -5.61
C ASP A 2 -25.13 -7.04 -5.45
N ARG A 3 -24.56 -6.86 -4.26
CA ARG A 3 -23.48 -5.90 -4.09
C ARG A 3 -22.32 -6.44 -4.89
N GLU A 4 -21.96 -5.74 -5.96
CA GLU A 4 -20.69 -5.94 -6.64
C GLU A 4 -19.59 -5.69 -5.60
N VAL A 5 -18.97 -6.77 -5.11
CA VAL A 5 -17.78 -6.66 -4.28
C VAL A 5 -16.69 -6.19 -5.21
N ILE A 6 -16.36 -4.90 -5.18
CA ILE A 6 -15.18 -4.40 -5.85
C ILE A 6 -13.99 -5.07 -5.18
N VAL A 7 -13.42 -6.08 -5.86
CA VAL A 7 -12.25 -6.82 -5.39
C VAL A 7 -11.07 -5.85 -5.42
N MET A 8 -10.72 -5.31 -4.26
CA MET A 8 -9.59 -4.40 -4.14
C MET A 8 -8.27 -5.18 -4.15
N THR A 9 -7.31 -4.72 -4.95
CA THR A 9 -5.97 -5.31 -4.97
C THR A 9 -5.17 -4.94 -3.72
N LEU A 10 -4.05 -5.63 -3.49
CA LEU A 10 -3.16 -5.28 -2.39
C LEU A 10 -2.55 -3.88 -2.62
N GLY A 11 -2.15 -3.55 -3.85
CA GLY A 11 -1.63 -2.23 -4.19
C GLY A 11 -2.62 -1.10 -3.91
N GLN A 12 -3.89 -1.31 -4.29
CA GLN A 12 -4.97 -0.38 -3.96
C GLN A 12 -5.19 -0.25 -2.45
N ARG A 13 -5.11 -1.35 -1.68
CA ARG A 13 -5.19 -1.31 -0.21
C ARG A 13 -4.06 -0.48 0.40
N ILE A 14 -2.84 -0.67 -0.08
CA ILE A 14 -1.66 0.05 0.40
C ILE A 14 -1.81 1.54 0.11
N GLN A 15 -2.21 1.88 -1.12
CA GLN A 15 -2.45 3.27 -1.52
C GLN A 15 -3.53 3.93 -0.65
N GLN A 16 -4.63 3.22 -0.41
CA GLN A 16 -5.71 3.71 0.43
C GLN A 16 -5.22 4.02 1.85
N ILE A 17 -4.54 3.08 2.51
CA ILE A 17 -3.99 3.27 3.86
C ILE A 17 -3.05 4.47 3.90
N ARG A 18 -2.17 4.61 2.89
CA ARG A 18 -1.25 5.75 2.81
C ARG A 18 -1.99 7.09 2.74
N ILE A 19 -3.03 7.18 1.90
CA ILE A 19 -3.83 8.39 1.73
C ILE A 19 -4.65 8.69 2.98
N GLU A 20 -5.20 7.68 3.65
CA GLU A 20 -5.93 7.84 4.91
C GLU A 20 -5.05 8.44 6.03
N HIS A 21 -3.74 8.19 5.98
CA HIS A 21 -2.76 8.80 6.88
C HIS A 21 -2.22 10.16 6.38
N GLY A 22 -2.67 10.64 5.22
CA GLY A 22 -2.22 11.91 4.65
C GLY A 22 -0.77 11.92 4.18
N LEU A 23 -0.19 10.75 3.87
CA LEU A 23 1.23 10.61 3.55
C LEU A 23 1.48 10.62 2.03
N SER A 24 2.57 11.25 1.62
CA SER A 24 3.17 11.02 0.30
C SER A 24 3.81 9.64 0.21
N GLN A 25 4.08 9.16 -1.01
CA GLN A 25 4.79 7.89 -1.20
C GLN A 25 6.20 7.91 -0.59
N GLU A 26 6.84 9.09 -0.53
CA GLU A 26 8.17 9.26 0.07
C GLU A 26 8.09 9.09 1.59
N GLU A 27 7.19 9.83 2.25
CA GLU A 27 7.02 9.75 3.72
C GLU A 27 6.58 8.35 4.18
N PHE A 28 5.74 7.68 3.38
CA PHE A 28 5.33 6.31 3.64
C PHE A 28 6.48 5.33 3.48
N ALA A 29 7.33 5.52 2.45
CA ALA A 29 8.52 4.71 2.24
C ALA A 29 9.54 4.87 3.37
N GLU A 30 9.77 6.10 3.84
CA GLU A 30 10.66 6.39 4.96
C GLU A 30 10.20 5.68 6.24
N LYS A 31 8.91 5.76 6.57
CA LYS A 31 8.32 5.05 7.74
C LYS A 31 8.48 3.54 7.63
N LEU A 32 8.43 3.00 6.41
CA LEU A 32 8.59 1.59 6.13
C LEU A 32 10.04 1.20 5.85
N GLY A 33 11.04 2.09 5.96
CA GLY A 33 12.44 1.79 5.67
C GLY A 33 12.64 1.21 4.27
N THR A 34 11.98 1.78 3.26
CA THR A 34 12.07 1.40 1.85
C THR A 34 12.18 2.65 0.97
N THR A 35 12.10 2.51 -0.35
CA THR A 35 12.14 3.64 -1.29
C THR A 35 10.76 3.99 -1.82
N ARG A 36 10.55 5.26 -2.20
CA ARG A 36 9.33 5.71 -2.87
C ARG A 36 9.05 4.92 -4.16
N GLN A 37 10.09 4.55 -4.92
CA GLN A 37 9.96 3.69 -6.11
C GLN A 37 9.36 2.33 -5.74
N THR A 38 9.84 1.72 -4.64
CA THR A 38 9.30 0.45 -4.14
C THR A 38 7.82 0.59 -3.76
N VAL A 39 7.45 1.63 -3.01
CA VAL A 39 6.04 1.91 -2.67
C VAL A 39 5.19 2.11 -3.92
N SER A 40 5.67 2.86 -4.91
CA SER A 40 4.96 3.04 -6.18
C SER A 40 4.73 1.72 -6.92
N ARG A 41 5.72 0.81 -6.92
CA ARG A 41 5.57 -0.52 -7.53
C ARG A 41 4.60 -1.41 -6.75
N TRP A 42 4.51 -1.26 -5.43
CA TRP A 42 3.49 -1.94 -4.62
C TRP A 42 2.08 -1.43 -4.96
N GLU A 43 1.88 -0.11 -5.02
CA GLU A 43 0.59 0.50 -5.33
C GLU A 43 0.10 0.19 -6.75
N LEU A 44 1.02 -0.08 -7.67
CA LEU A 44 0.74 -0.50 -9.05
C LEU A 44 0.65 -2.03 -9.23
N ASP A 45 0.66 -2.81 -8.14
CA ASP A 45 0.65 -4.28 -8.14
C ASP A 45 1.79 -4.93 -8.98
N GLN A 46 2.89 -4.19 -9.20
CA GLN A 46 4.04 -4.67 -9.97
C GLN A 46 4.99 -5.53 -9.13
N THR A 47 5.00 -5.32 -7.82
CA THR A 47 5.75 -6.09 -6.83
C THR A 47 4.95 -6.13 -5.54
N PHE A 48 5.29 -7.03 -4.63
CA PHE A 48 4.61 -7.15 -3.34
C PHE A 48 5.55 -6.79 -2.18
N PRO A 49 5.04 -6.19 -1.09
CA PRO A 49 5.83 -5.99 0.12
C PRO A 49 6.20 -7.33 0.74
N GLU A 50 7.33 -7.37 1.44
CA GLU A 50 7.66 -8.50 2.31
C GLU A 50 6.63 -8.65 3.43
N ILE A 51 6.45 -9.88 3.93
CA ILE A 51 5.48 -10.19 5.00
C ILE A 51 5.64 -9.26 6.20
N ALA A 52 6.89 -8.95 6.59
CA ALA A 52 7.18 -8.02 7.69
C ALA A 52 6.61 -6.61 7.43
N LYS A 53 6.66 -6.12 6.19
CA LYS A 53 6.09 -4.81 5.81
C LYS A 53 4.56 -4.85 5.77
N ILE A 54 3.96 -5.96 5.34
CA ILE A 54 2.50 -6.13 5.36
C ILE A 54 1.96 -5.97 6.78
N VAL A 55 2.62 -6.57 7.78
CA VAL A 55 2.23 -6.45 9.20
C VAL A 55 2.35 -5.01 9.72
N LEU A 56 3.30 -4.22 9.21
CA LEU A 56 3.45 -2.81 9.58
C LEU A 56 2.39 -1.93 8.93
N ILE A 57 1.99 -2.22 7.68
CA ILE A 57 0.98 -1.47 6.94
C ILE A 57 -0.43 -1.73 7.49
N SER A 58 -0.69 -2.92 8.04
CA SER A 58 -2.02 -3.32 8.51
C SER A 58 -2.39 -2.85 9.92
N ARG A 59 -1.52 -2.09 10.59
CA ARG A 59 -1.73 -1.59 11.95
C ARG A 59 -2.22 -0.15 11.93
#